data_AF-A0A0N1GTZ9-F1
#
_entry.id   AF-A0A0N1GTZ9-F1
#
_cell.length_a   1.000
_cell.length_b   1.000
_cell.length_c   1.000
_cell.angle_alpha   90.00
_cell.angle_beta   90.00
_cell.angle_gamma   90.00
#
_symmetry.space_group_name_H-M   'P 1'
#
loop_
_entity.id
_entity.type
_entity.pdbx_description
1 polymer ?
#
loop_
_entity_poly.entity_id
_entity_poly.type
_entity_poly.pdbx_seq_one_letter_code
_entity_poly.pdbx_strand_id
1 'polypeptide(L)'
;MVQTVRRVLNSVRRRSRGSQARIALAVAAALALALTAVLLVHATRSPADGIAQAPHADAPACARIAKSYPAVLGGHRRTDTSSTPGIAVWGDKAVVLRCGLTPPAATTDPCVAVDGVDWVYRQSASRDGRKVIITYGREPAVEVTLSTQDTAVDGALVDLSGLVRPIRQHDHCIDSTGS
;
A
#
# COMPACT_ATOMS: atom_id res chain seq x y z
N MET A 1 -42.11 -62.06 -11.70
CA MET A 1 -42.18 -60.94 -10.72
C MET A 1 -40.82 -60.26 -10.45
N VAL A 2 -39.67 -60.95 -10.58
CA VAL A 2 -38.33 -60.42 -10.21
C VAL A 2 -37.72 -59.41 -11.23
N GLN A 3 -38.02 -59.52 -12.53
CA GLN A 3 -37.46 -58.62 -13.56
C GLN A 3 -38.02 -57.19 -13.54
N THR A 4 -39.27 -57.00 -13.09
CA THR A 4 -39.94 -55.70 -13.08
C THR A 4 -39.38 -54.77 -11.99
N VAL A 5 -39.06 -55.33 -10.82
CA VAL A 5 -38.48 -54.58 -9.68
C VAL A 5 -37.07 -54.05 -10.00
N ARG A 6 -36.25 -54.84 -10.72
CA ARG A 6 -34.90 -54.43 -11.14
C ARG A 6 -34.89 -53.24 -12.10
N ARG A 7 -35.89 -53.10 -12.98
CA ARG A 7 -35.99 -51.98 -13.92
C ARG A 7 -36.34 -50.66 -13.23
N VAL A 8 -37.23 -50.69 -12.24
CA VAL A 8 -37.63 -49.49 -11.48
C VAL A 8 -36.46 -48.94 -10.64
N LEU A 9 -35.74 -49.80 -9.91
CA LEU A 9 -34.58 -49.40 -9.11
C LEU A 9 -33.46 -48.79 -9.95
N ASN A 10 -33.18 -49.33 -11.15
CA ASN A 10 -32.19 -48.76 -12.06
C ASN A 10 -32.62 -47.41 -12.65
N SER A 11 -33.92 -47.16 -12.82
CA SER A 11 -34.44 -45.87 -13.30
C SER A 11 -34.31 -44.75 -12.24
N VAL A 12 -34.55 -45.07 -10.96
CA VAL A 12 -34.39 -44.14 -9.83
C VAL A 12 -32.90 -43.81 -9.61
N ARG A 13 -32.02 -44.81 -9.71
CA ARG A 13 -30.55 -44.64 -9.58
C ARG A 13 -29.92 -43.85 -10.73
N ARG A 14 -30.51 -43.89 -11.94
CA ARG A 14 -30.11 -43.03 -13.08
C ARG A 14 -30.58 -41.60 -12.91
N ARG A 15 -31.80 -41.37 -12.39
CA ARG A 15 -32.32 -40.02 -12.10
C ARG A 15 -31.49 -39.28 -11.04
N SER A 16 -31.05 -39.97 -10.00
CA SER A 16 -30.23 -39.35 -8.94
C SER A 16 -28.85 -38.91 -9.44
N ARG A 17 -28.19 -39.72 -10.28
CA ARG A 17 -26.88 -39.39 -10.88
C ARG A 17 -26.91 -38.16 -11.79
N GLY A 18 -28.00 -37.98 -12.56
CA GLY A 18 -28.17 -36.80 -13.41
C GLY A 18 -28.38 -35.50 -12.62
N SER A 19 -29.12 -35.56 -11.51
CA SER A 19 -29.33 -34.41 -10.62
C SER A 19 -28.06 -34.04 -9.84
N GLN A 20 -27.32 -35.04 -9.36
CA GLN A 20 -26.06 -34.87 -8.63
C GLN A 20 -24.96 -34.27 -9.52
N ALA A 21 -24.86 -34.72 -10.79
CA ALA A 21 -23.91 -34.16 -11.75
C ALA A 21 -24.20 -32.69 -12.08
N ARG A 22 -25.48 -32.32 -12.26
CA ARG A 22 -25.89 -30.93 -12.53
C ARG A 22 -25.61 -29.98 -11.37
N ILE A 23 -25.83 -30.44 -10.12
CA ILE A 23 -25.51 -29.66 -8.91
C ILE A 23 -24.00 -29.47 -8.77
N ALA A 24 -23.20 -30.52 -8.98
CA ALA A 24 -21.74 -30.43 -8.91
C ALA A 24 -21.15 -29.47 -9.96
N LEU A 25 -21.67 -29.49 -11.18
CA LEU A 25 -21.29 -28.56 -12.26
C LEU A 25 -21.64 -27.10 -11.93
N ALA A 26 -22.81 -26.84 -11.33
CA ALA A 26 -23.22 -25.50 -10.93
C ALA A 26 -22.34 -24.93 -9.79
N VAL A 27 -21.97 -25.76 -8.82
CA VAL A 27 -21.08 -25.36 -7.72
C VAL A 27 -19.65 -25.07 -8.23
N ALA A 28 -19.12 -25.91 -9.12
CA ALA A 28 -17.81 -25.69 -9.73
C ALA A 28 -17.76 -24.39 -10.56
N ALA A 29 -18.83 -24.11 -11.34
CA ALA A 29 -18.94 -22.88 -12.11
C ALA A 29 -19.03 -21.63 -11.19
N ALA A 30 -19.81 -21.70 -10.11
CA ALA A 30 -19.92 -20.61 -9.14
C ALA A 30 -18.58 -20.33 -8.43
N LEU A 31 -17.83 -21.38 -8.06
CA LEU A 31 -16.49 -21.24 -7.49
C LEU A 31 -15.48 -20.64 -8.47
N ALA A 32 -15.52 -21.05 -9.75
CA ALA A 32 -14.66 -20.48 -10.79
C ALA A 32 -14.98 -18.99 -11.06
N LEU A 33 -16.25 -18.61 -11.04
CA LEU A 33 -16.70 -17.21 -11.15
C LEU A 33 -16.26 -16.38 -9.93
N ALA A 34 -16.35 -16.94 -8.72
CA ALA A 34 -15.88 -16.25 -7.51
C ALA A 34 -14.35 -16.06 -7.52
N LEU A 35 -13.59 -17.09 -7.91
CA LEU A 35 -12.13 -17.01 -8.03
C LEU A 35 -11.69 -15.97 -9.08
N THR A 36 -12.32 -15.97 -10.26
CA THR A 36 -12.02 -14.98 -11.31
C THR A 36 -12.36 -13.55 -10.87
N ALA A 37 -13.47 -13.34 -10.16
CA ALA A 37 -13.82 -12.03 -9.60
C ALA A 37 -12.79 -11.54 -8.56
N VAL A 38 -12.31 -12.41 -7.68
CA VAL A 38 -11.26 -12.07 -6.69
C VAL A 38 -9.93 -11.71 -7.36
N LEU A 39 -9.53 -12.45 -8.39
CA LEU A 39 -8.31 -12.16 -9.16
C LEU A 39 -8.39 -10.82 -9.91
N LEU A 40 -9.56 -10.48 -10.48
CA LEU A 40 -9.77 -9.20 -11.19
C LEU A 40 -9.73 -7.98 -10.24
N VAL A 41 -10.18 -8.12 -9.00
CA VAL A 41 -10.09 -7.06 -7.97
C VAL A 41 -8.63 -6.80 -7.54
N HIS A 42 -7.74 -7.77 -7.67
CA HIS A 42 -6.31 -7.57 -7.37
C HIS A 42 -5.50 -7.01 -8.54
N ALA A 43 -5.94 -7.21 -9.79
CA ALA A 43 -5.18 -6.81 -10.98
C ALA A 43 -5.36 -5.34 -11.40
N THR A 44 -6.32 -4.59 -10.82
CA THR A 44 -6.69 -3.24 -11.29
C THR A 44 -6.01 -2.09 -10.53
N ARG A 45 -5.12 -2.37 -9.58
CA ARG A 45 -4.27 -1.33 -8.97
C ARG A 45 -3.03 -1.10 -9.85
N SER A 46 -3.22 -0.45 -10.99
CA SER A 46 -2.09 0.09 -11.74
C SER A 46 -1.41 1.16 -10.87
N PRO A 47 -0.17 0.95 -10.41
CA PRO A 47 0.49 1.90 -9.53
C PRO A 47 0.90 3.13 -10.34
N ALA A 48 0.75 4.34 -9.78
CA ALA A 48 1.33 5.55 -10.37
C ALA A 48 2.83 5.29 -10.58
N ASP A 49 3.29 5.41 -11.83
CA ASP A 49 4.70 5.22 -12.21
C ASP A 49 5.34 3.90 -11.74
N GLY A 50 4.55 2.83 -11.51
CA GLY A 50 5.07 1.57 -10.98
C GLY A 50 5.35 1.56 -9.47
N ILE A 51 4.93 2.60 -8.74
CA ILE A 51 5.08 2.76 -7.30
C ILE A 51 3.87 2.15 -6.58
N ALA A 52 4.08 1.08 -5.82
CA ALA A 52 3.02 0.46 -5.05
C ALA A 52 2.39 1.47 -4.06
N GLN A 53 1.07 1.44 -3.90
CA GLN A 53 0.41 2.21 -2.84
C GLN A 53 0.75 1.63 -1.47
N ALA A 54 0.63 2.44 -0.43
CA ALA A 54 0.71 1.93 0.94
C ALA A 54 -0.60 1.21 1.33
N PRO A 55 -0.58 0.28 2.30
CA PRO A 55 -1.78 -0.47 2.70
C PRO A 55 -2.96 0.40 3.12
N HIS A 56 -2.70 1.56 3.72
CA HIS A 56 -3.73 2.49 4.22
C HIS A 56 -3.65 3.84 3.49
N ALA A 57 -3.37 3.83 2.19
CA ALA A 57 -3.16 5.04 1.40
C ALA A 57 -4.42 5.93 1.27
N ASP A 58 -5.60 5.37 1.52
CA ASP A 58 -6.90 6.03 1.56
C ASP A 58 -7.27 6.60 2.95
N ALA A 59 -6.39 6.47 3.94
CA ALA A 59 -6.62 7.00 5.28
C ALA A 59 -6.93 8.52 5.23
N PRO A 60 -7.89 9.02 6.03
CA PRO A 60 -8.28 10.43 6.01
C PRO A 60 -7.10 11.39 6.26
N ALA A 61 -6.10 10.96 7.05
CA ALA A 61 -4.88 11.73 7.28
C ALA A 61 -4.07 11.95 6.00
N CYS A 62 -3.93 10.92 5.16
CA CYS A 62 -3.26 11.02 3.86
C CYS A 62 -4.00 11.98 2.92
N ALA A 63 -5.33 11.87 2.84
CA ALA A 63 -6.15 12.78 2.05
C ALA A 63 -6.05 14.24 2.53
N ARG A 64 -5.86 14.48 3.85
CA ARG A 64 -5.65 15.83 4.39
C ARG A 64 -4.31 16.42 3.96
N ILE A 65 -3.21 15.69 4.17
CA ILE A 65 -1.87 16.22 3.81
C ILE A 65 -1.70 16.37 2.29
N ALA A 66 -2.37 15.53 1.50
CA ALA A 66 -2.30 15.58 0.04
C ALA A 66 -2.81 16.90 -0.55
N LYS A 67 -3.72 17.59 0.14
CA LYS A 67 -4.22 18.92 -0.27
C LYS A 67 -3.14 20.00 -0.23
N SER A 68 -2.10 19.77 0.55
CA SER A 68 -1.00 20.72 0.76
C SER A 68 0.25 20.36 -0.05
N TYR A 69 0.23 19.29 -0.85
CA TYR A 69 1.39 18.89 -1.64
C TYR A 69 1.77 19.98 -2.65
N PRO A 70 3.00 20.53 -2.58
CA PRO A 70 3.40 21.63 -3.42
C PRO A 70 3.55 21.17 -4.88
N ALA A 71 3.37 22.11 -5.79
CA ALA A 71 3.62 21.88 -7.21
C ALA A 71 5.12 21.65 -7.51
N VAL A 72 6.00 22.20 -6.68
CA VAL A 72 7.46 22.07 -6.78
C VAL A 72 8.04 21.72 -5.42
N LEU A 73 8.97 20.76 -5.37
CA LEU A 73 9.70 20.38 -4.17
C LEU A 73 11.16 20.13 -4.55
N GLY A 74 12.12 20.78 -3.88
CA GLY A 74 13.54 20.64 -4.22
C GLY A 74 13.84 20.96 -5.69
N GLY A 75 13.16 21.94 -6.29
CA GLY A 75 13.31 22.28 -7.71
C GLY A 75 12.59 21.33 -8.70
N HIS A 76 12.01 20.24 -8.23
CA HIS A 76 11.32 19.26 -9.07
C HIS A 76 9.83 19.50 -9.14
N ARG A 77 9.26 19.45 -10.35
CA ARG A 77 7.80 19.52 -10.53
C ARG A 77 7.11 18.23 -10.12
N ARG A 78 5.93 18.36 -9.51
CA ARG A 78 5.07 17.24 -9.14
C ARG A 78 4.40 16.63 -10.38
N THR A 79 4.41 15.31 -10.49
CA THR A 79 3.64 14.56 -11.47
C THR A 79 2.18 14.46 -11.01
N ASP A 80 1.25 14.45 -11.97
CA ASP A 80 -0.16 14.20 -11.66
C ASP A 80 -0.34 12.75 -11.17
N THR A 81 -0.78 12.64 -9.93
CA THR A 81 -0.98 11.41 -9.15
C THR A 81 -2.41 11.35 -8.60
N SER A 82 -3.33 12.09 -9.20
CA SER A 82 -4.71 12.26 -8.74
C SER A 82 -5.51 10.95 -8.64
N SER A 83 -5.18 9.94 -9.45
CA SER A 83 -5.81 8.60 -9.42
C SER A 83 -5.21 7.65 -8.38
N THR A 84 -4.16 8.06 -7.66
CA THR A 84 -3.43 7.20 -6.72
C THR A 84 -3.34 7.84 -5.33
N PRO A 85 -4.34 7.62 -4.47
CA PRO A 85 -4.33 8.08 -3.09
C PRO A 85 -3.01 7.76 -2.38
N GLY A 86 -2.54 8.69 -1.54
CA GLY A 86 -1.36 8.54 -0.71
C GLY A 86 -0.02 8.55 -1.45
N ILE A 87 0.00 8.75 -2.77
CA ILE A 87 1.25 8.86 -3.55
C ILE A 87 1.45 10.32 -4.00
N ALA A 88 2.70 10.78 -3.90
CA ALA A 88 3.16 11.96 -4.62
C ALA A 88 4.57 11.73 -5.17
N VAL A 89 4.81 12.22 -6.39
CA VAL A 89 6.07 12.05 -7.10
C VAL A 89 6.52 13.41 -7.62
N TRP A 90 7.77 13.79 -7.35
CA TRP A 90 8.39 14.98 -7.91
C TRP A 90 9.60 14.59 -8.76
N GLY A 91 9.71 15.21 -9.94
CA GLY A 91 10.77 14.96 -10.91
C GLY A 91 10.68 13.55 -11.50
N ASP A 92 11.80 13.05 -12.03
CA ASP A 92 11.92 11.63 -12.44
C ASP A 92 12.14 10.74 -11.21
N LYS A 93 11.13 10.69 -10.34
CA LYS A 93 11.17 10.00 -9.03
C LYS A 93 12.30 10.50 -8.13
N ALA A 94 12.75 11.74 -8.29
CA ALA A 94 13.74 12.37 -7.41
C ALA A 94 13.25 12.34 -5.95
N VAL A 95 11.96 12.62 -5.76
CA VAL A 95 11.24 12.44 -4.49
C VAL A 95 9.99 11.61 -4.74
N VAL A 96 9.81 10.52 -3.99
CA VAL A 96 8.60 9.71 -3.97
C VAL A 96 8.08 9.67 -2.54
N LEU A 97 6.85 10.09 -2.32
CA LEU A 97 6.16 10.02 -1.04
C LEU A 97 5.06 8.97 -1.10
N ARG A 98 5.01 8.11 -0.08
CA ARG A 98 3.94 7.13 0.15
C ARG A 98 3.38 7.31 1.55
N CYS A 99 2.15 7.78 1.67
CA CYS A 99 1.40 7.87 2.92
C CYS A 99 0.52 6.64 3.10
N GLY A 100 0.36 6.17 4.35
CA GLY A 100 -0.48 5.02 4.66
C GLY A 100 0.29 3.76 5.02
N LEU A 101 1.59 3.88 5.33
CA LEU A 101 2.36 2.74 5.81
C LEU A 101 2.05 2.49 7.29
N THR A 102 2.23 1.24 7.70
CA THR A 102 2.29 0.89 9.12
C THR A 102 3.48 1.62 9.75
N PRO A 103 3.29 2.27 10.91
CA PRO A 103 4.39 2.91 11.63
C PRO A 103 5.50 1.89 11.92
N PRO A 104 6.79 2.29 11.77
CA PRO A 104 7.88 1.42 12.15
C PRO A 104 7.80 1.12 13.66
N ALA A 105 8.06 -0.14 14.05
CA ALA A 105 8.31 -0.47 15.45
C ALA A 105 9.61 0.18 15.94
N ALA A 106 9.83 0.14 17.26
CA ALA A 106 11.10 0.58 17.85
C ALA A 106 12.29 -0.08 17.13
N THR A 107 13.28 0.74 16.78
CA THR A 107 14.41 0.36 15.92
C THR A 107 15.69 1.06 16.36
N THR A 108 16.83 0.48 16.00
CA THR A 108 18.16 1.08 16.17
C THR A 108 18.62 1.85 14.94
N ASP A 109 17.81 1.86 13.87
CA ASP A 109 18.05 2.68 12.68
C ASP A 109 18.19 4.16 13.09
N PRO A 110 19.07 4.95 12.45
CA PRO A 110 19.24 6.36 12.78
C PRO A 110 17.91 7.13 12.72
N CYS A 111 17.59 7.84 13.79
CA CYS A 111 16.36 8.62 13.94
C CYS A 111 16.72 10.09 14.13
N VAL A 112 16.09 10.98 13.36
CA VAL A 112 16.36 12.43 13.42
C VAL A 112 15.05 13.22 13.50
N ALA A 113 15.02 14.22 14.37
CA ALA A 113 13.93 15.18 14.45
C ALA A 113 14.20 16.38 13.53
N VAL A 114 13.29 16.66 12.61
CA VAL A 114 13.35 17.82 11.71
C VAL A 114 11.99 18.51 11.73
N ASP A 115 11.95 19.77 12.20
CA ASP A 115 10.73 20.57 12.34
C ASP A 115 9.59 19.88 13.12
N GLY A 116 9.97 19.16 14.18
CA GLY A 116 9.03 18.42 15.04
C GLY A 116 8.48 17.15 14.40
N VAL A 117 9.07 16.69 13.30
CA VAL A 117 8.79 15.38 12.70
C VAL A 117 10.01 14.49 12.87
N ASP A 118 9.77 13.32 13.46
CA ASP A 118 10.79 12.31 13.66
C ASP A 118 10.85 11.40 12.44
N TRP A 119 12.04 11.21 11.90
CA TRP A 119 12.31 10.43 10.70
C TRP A 119 13.33 9.34 10.99
N VAL A 120 12.95 8.10 10.74
CA VAL A 120 13.85 6.95 10.76
C VAL A 120 14.46 6.75 9.38
N TYR A 121 15.78 6.68 9.31
CA TYR A 121 16.51 6.31 8.12
C TYR A 121 16.54 4.78 7.95
N ARG A 122 15.78 4.27 6.98
CA ARG A 122 15.66 2.83 6.73
C ARG A 122 16.86 2.33 5.94
N GLN A 123 17.92 1.99 6.65
CA GLN A 123 19.20 1.58 6.05
C GLN A 123 19.04 0.37 5.13
N SER A 124 18.30 -0.65 5.57
CA SER A 124 18.05 -1.87 4.78
C SER A 124 17.21 -1.63 3.52
N ALA A 125 16.37 -0.60 3.52
CA ALA A 125 15.59 -0.20 2.35
C ALA A 125 16.35 0.74 1.41
N SER A 126 17.43 1.37 1.90
CA SER A 126 18.22 2.36 1.17
C SER A 126 19.36 1.68 0.41
N ARG A 127 19.22 1.62 -0.91
CA ARG A 127 20.15 0.94 -1.83
C ARG A 127 20.08 1.60 -3.21
N ASP A 128 21.02 1.28 -4.09
CA ASP A 128 20.99 1.68 -5.51
C ASP A 128 20.84 3.20 -5.72
N GLY A 129 21.52 4.01 -4.89
CA GLY A 129 21.42 5.47 -4.94
C GLY A 129 20.07 6.02 -4.49
N ARG A 130 19.34 5.27 -3.66
CA ARG A 130 18.06 5.69 -3.07
C ARG A 130 18.18 5.73 -1.55
N LYS A 131 17.72 6.83 -0.95
CA LYS A 131 17.59 7.01 0.49
C LYS A 131 16.13 6.85 0.87
N VAL A 132 15.81 5.92 1.76
CA VAL A 132 14.45 5.70 2.28
C VAL A 132 14.38 6.20 3.71
N ILE A 133 13.47 7.12 3.97
CA ILE A 133 13.14 7.62 5.31
C ILE A 133 11.66 7.41 5.58
N ILE A 134 11.29 7.19 6.83
CA ILE A 134 9.89 7.01 7.23
C ILE A 134 9.62 7.77 8.53
N THR A 135 8.44 8.40 8.64
CA THR A 135 8.05 9.07 9.87
C THR A 135 7.93 8.09 11.04
N TYR A 136 8.49 8.44 12.19
CA TYR A 136 8.38 7.67 13.43
C TYR A 136 7.24 8.17 14.31
N GLY A 137 6.58 7.23 14.99
CA GLY A 137 5.50 7.50 15.94
C GLY A 137 4.27 8.18 15.36
N ARG A 138 4.09 8.21 14.03
CA ARG A 138 2.94 8.82 13.36
C ARG A 138 2.08 7.77 12.69
N GLU A 139 0.77 7.84 12.90
CA GLU A 139 -0.18 6.93 12.31
C GLU A 139 -1.20 7.66 11.41
N PRO A 140 -1.27 7.33 10.11
CA PRO A 140 -0.38 6.42 9.38
C PRO A 140 1.02 7.00 9.20
N ALA A 141 2.00 6.13 8.94
CA ALA A 141 3.34 6.58 8.60
C ALA A 141 3.44 7.02 7.13
N VAL A 142 4.37 7.94 6.90
CA VAL A 142 4.74 8.44 5.58
C VAL A 142 6.17 8.00 5.29
N GLU A 143 6.35 7.24 4.23
CA GLU A 143 7.65 6.89 3.67
C GLU A 143 8.01 7.86 2.55
N VAL A 144 9.25 8.30 2.54
CA VAL A 144 9.81 9.08 1.45
C VAL A 144 11.05 8.38 0.92
N THR A 145 11.09 8.21 -0.40
CA THR A 145 12.28 7.75 -1.11
C THR A 145 12.87 8.90 -1.90
N LEU A 146 14.15 9.17 -1.67
CA LEU A 146 14.90 10.26 -2.27
C LEU A 146 16.01 9.69 -3.17
N SER A 147 16.28 10.34 -4.31
CA SER A 147 17.47 10.05 -5.11
C SER A 147 18.71 10.65 -4.46
N THR A 148 19.77 9.89 -4.25
CA THR A 148 21.04 10.43 -3.73
C THR A 148 21.88 11.11 -4.80
N GLN A 149 21.48 11.00 -6.07
CA GLN A 149 22.14 11.69 -7.18
C GLN A 149 21.70 13.16 -7.29
N ASP A 150 20.75 13.57 -6.45
CA ASP A 150 20.15 14.89 -6.48
C ASP A 150 20.45 15.65 -5.18
N THR A 151 21.20 16.74 -5.30
CA THR A 151 21.65 17.55 -4.16
C THR A 151 20.55 18.47 -3.62
N ALA A 152 19.42 18.63 -4.32
CA ALA A 152 18.29 19.42 -3.85
C ALA A 152 17.51 18.74 -2.71
N VAL A 153 17.88 17.51 -2.35
CA VAL A 153 17.20 16.64 -1.40
C VAL A 153 17.42 17.04 0.06
N ASP A 154 18.55 17.66 0.41
CA ASP A 154 18.83 18.02 1.81
C ASP A 154 17.88 19.12 2.32
N GLY A 155 17.47 20.07 1.46
CA GLY A 155 16.42 21.04 1.77
C GLY A 155 15.01 20.46 1.72
N ALA A 156 14.79 19.42 0.91
CA ALA A 156 13.48 18.81 0.74
C ALA A 156 12.93 18.18 2.04
N LEU A 157 13.79 17.74 2.95
CA LEU A 157 13.35 17.12 4.20
C LEU A 157 12.59 18.11 5.11
N VAL A 158 13.01 19.39 5.13
CA VAL A 158 12.33 20.46 5.89
C VAL A 158 10.92 20.68 5.34
N ASP A 159 10.81 20.86 4.03
CA ASP A 159 9.52 21.01 3.35
C ASP A 159 8.61 19.79 3.58
N LEU A 160 9.18 18.57 3.46
CA LEU A 160 8.48 17.31 3.71
C LEU A 160 8.00 17.20 5.16
N SER A 161 8.81 17.59 6.14
CA SER A 161 8.40 17.67 7.54
C SER A 161 7.19 18.57 7.69
N GLY A 162 7.19 19.75 7.06
CA GLY A 162 6.03 20.65 7.04
C GLY A 162 4.75 19.99 6.52
N LEU A 163 4.86 19.15 5.48
CA LEU A 163 3.71 18.44 4.89
C LEU A 163 3.12 17.37 5.81
N VAL A 164 3.96 16.63 6.53
CA VAL A 164 3.52 15.46 7.32
C VAL A 164 3.27 15.78 8.79
N ARG A 165 3.75 16.93 9.28
CA ARG A 165 3.56 17.40 10.67
C ARG A 165 2.10 17.36 11.15
N PRO A 166 1.06 17.62 10.33
CA PRO A 166 -0.34 17.52 10.76
C PRO A 166 -0.80 16.10 11.11
N ILE A 167 -0.04 15.06 10.76
CA ILE A 167 -0.31 13.69 11.22
C ILE A 167 0.14 13.59 12.67
N ARG A 168 -0.77 13.15 13.53
CA ARG A 168 -0.56 13.06 14.96
C ARG A 168 0.62 12.14 15.27
N GLN A 169 1.48 12.60 16.17
CA GLN A 169 2.58 11.83 16.72
C GLN A 169 2.22 11.27 18.10
N HIS A 170 2.66 10.04 18.35
CA HIS A 170 2.42 9.25 19.55
C HIS A 170 3.72 8.78 20.20
N ASP A 171 4.76 8.54 19.39
CA ASP A 171 6.09 8.15 19.83
C ASP A 171 7.16 9.08 19.25
N HIS A 172 8.31 9.16 19.91
CA HIS A 172 9.39 10.06 19.54
C HIS A 172 10.72 9.33 19.35
N CYS A 173 11.61 9.89 18.53
CA CYS A 173 13.01 9.48 18.57
C CYS A 173 13.50 9.61 20.02
N ILE A 174 14.15 8.57 20.52
CA ILE A 174 14.98 8.72 21.72
C ILE A 174 16.32 9.28 21.25
N ASP A 175 16.55 10.55 21.52
CA ASP A 175 17.89 11.10 21.49
C ASP A 175 18.76 10.35 22.52
N SER A 176 20.06 10.27 22.26
CA SER A 176 21.04 9.64 23.17
C SER A 176 21.10 10.30 24.56
N THR A 177 20.30 11.34 24.80
CA THR A 177 20.18 12.12 26.03
C THR A 177 18.92 11.85 26.85
N GLY A 178 17.99 11.01 26.38
CA GLY A 178 16.81 10.50 27.10
C GLY A 178 16.35 11.35 28.30
N SER A 179 15.52 12.36 28.05
CA SER A 179 14.89 13.17 29.10
C SER A 179 13.39 13.24 28.92
#